data_AF-A0A443S2D1-F1
#
_entry.id   AF-A0A443S2D1-F1
#
_cell.length_a   1.000
_cell.length_b   1.000
_cell.length_c   1.000
_cell.angle_alpha   90.00
_cell.angle_beta   90.00
_cell.angle_gamma   90.00
#
_symmetry.space_group_name_H-M   'P 1'
#
loop_
_entity.id
_entity.type
_entity.pdbx_description
1 polymer ?
#
loop_
_entity_poly.entity_id
_entity_poly.type
_entity_poly.pdbx_seq_one_letter_code
_entity_poly.pdbx_strand_id
1 'polypeptide(L)' 'MLVKIFTVAFGVLLVLANLICASENKLRSVILVHRHGDRNPRFSYPNDPNLNKWLTLGLGAVTEIKNIFTSKRK' A
#
# COMPACT_ATOMS: atom_id res chain seq x y z
N MET A 1 -47.14 -17.98 -26.63
CA MET A 1 -46.71 -17.60 -25.26
C MET A 1 -45.41 -18.28 -24.84
N LEU A 2 -45.29 -19.60 -25.01
CA LEU A 2 -44.14 -20.39 -24.57
C LEU A 2 -42.78 -19.89 -25.09
N VAL A 3 -42.67 -19.58 -26.39
CA VAL A 3 -41.43 -19.09 -27.02
C VAL A 3 -40.98 -17.76 -26.43
N LYS A 4 -41.91 -16.84 -26.13
CA LYS A 4 -41.61 -15.54 -25.52
C LYS A 4 -41.13 -15.67 -24.07
N ILE A 5 -41.65 -16.65 -23.33
CA ILE A 5 -41.22 -16.96 -21.97
C ILE A 5 -39.79 -17.53 -22.00
N PHE A 6 -39.51 -18.43 -22.95
CA PHE A 6 -38.18 -18.99 -23.15
C PHE A 6 -37.14 -17.94 -23.52
N THR A 7 -37.46 -17.02 -24.43
CA THR A 7 -36.51 -15.96 -24.84
C THR A 7 -36.22 -14.98 -23.70
N VAL A 8 -37.23 -14.63 -22.90
CA VAL A 8 -37.03 -13.78 -21.71
C VAL A 8 -36.22 -14.50 -20.64
N ALA A 9 -36.52 -15.76 -20.34
CA ALA A 9 -35.76 -16.55 -19.36
C ALA A 9 -34.30 -16.73 -19.78
N PHE A 10 -34.04 -16.96 -21.08
CA PHE A 10 -32.69 -17.06 -21.62
C PHE A 10 -31.93 -15.73 -21.56
N GLY A 11 -32.60 -14.61 -21.83
CA GLY A 11 -32.02 -13.27 -21.68
C GLY A 11 -31.66 -12.96 -20.22
N VAL A 12 -32.53 -13.29 -19.26
CA VAL A 12 -32.27 -13.12 -17.82
C VAL A 12 -31.10 -13.99 -17.36
N LEU A 13 -31.04 -15.25 -17.82
CA LEU A 13 -29.94 -16.17 -17.54
C LEU A 13 -28.60 -15.63 -18.06
N LEU A 14 -28.58 -15.09 -19.28
CA LEU A 14 -27.39 -14.48 -19.87
C LEU A 14 -26.90 -13.27 -19.08
N VAL A 15 -27.80 -12.38 -18.63
CA VAL A 15 -27.41 -11.20 -17.84
C VAL A 15 -26.85 -11.61 -16.48
N LEU A 16 -27.47 -12.57 -15.80
CA LEU A 16 -26.99 -13.09 -14.52
C LEU A 16 -25.61 -13.76 -14.64
N ALA A 17 -25.37 -14.53 -15.70
CA ALA A 17 -24.07 -15.17 -15.95
C ALA A 17 -22.96 -14.14 -16.19
N ASN A 18 -23.23 -13.06 -16.93
CA ASN A 18 -22.27 -11.99 -17.16
C ASN A 18 -21.94 -11.20 -15.88
N LEU A 19 -22.92 -10.99 -14.99
CA LEU A 19 -22.70 -10.30 -13.72
C LEU A 19 -21.80 -11.10 -12.77
N ILE A 20 -21.95 -12.43 -12.74
CA ILE A 20 -21.11 -13.33 -11.95
C ILE A 20 -19.67 -13.37 -12.51
N CYS A 21 -19.51 -13.35 -13.83
CA CYS A 21 -18.20 -13.38 -14.49
C CYS A 21 -17.46 -12.03 -14.44
N ALA A 22 -18.17 -10.91 -14.28
CA ALA A 22 -17.59 -9.56 -14.29
C ALA A 22 -16.72 -9.22 -13.05
N SER A 23 -16.67 -10.07 -12.03
CA SER A 23 -15.98 -9.78 -10.76
C SER A 23 -14.71 -10.64 -10.58
N GLU A 24 -13.67 -10.37 -11.38
CA GLU A 24 -12.32 -10.85 -11.10
C GLU A 24 -11.30 -9.71 -10.92
N ASN A 25 -11.69 -8.63 -10.25
CA ASN A 25 -10.73 -7.65 -9.73
C ASN A 25 -10.01 -8.21 -8.49
N LYS A 26 -9.28 -9.31 -8.69
CA LYS A 26 -8.52 -9.98 -7.63
C LYS A 26 -7.06 -9.59 -7.77
N LEU A 27 -6.54 -8.89 -6.76
CA LEU A 27 -5.11 -8.63 -6.65
C LEU A 27 -4.37 -9.97 -6.54
N ARG A 28 -3.59 -10.32 -7.56
CA ARG A 28 -2.89 -11.61 -7.62
C ARG A 28 -1.51 -11.55 -6.97
N SER A 29 -0.80 -10.43 -7.11
CA SER A 29 0.52 -10.22 -6.50
C SER A 29 0.88 -8.74 -6.46
N VAL A 30 1.68 -8.35 -5.46
CA VAL A 30 2.33 -7.03 -5.36
C VAL A 30 3.76 -7.25 -4.94
N ILE A 31 4.69 -6.58 -5.62
CA ILE A 31 6.10 -6.53 -5.22
C ILE A 31 6.41 -5.09 -4.86
N LEU A 32 6.88 -4.88 -3.63
CA LEU A 32 7.27 -3.56 -3.13
C LEU A 32 8.77 -3.54 -2.85
N VAL A 33 9.47 -2.63 -3.52
CA VAL A 33 10.87 -2.29 -3.22
C VAL A 33 10.86 -0.89 -2.64
N HIS A 34 11.18 -0.77 -1.35
CA HIS A 34 11.21 0.52 -0.66
C HIS A 34 12.51 0.68 0.11
N ARG A 35 12.89 1.94 0.35
CA ARG A 35 14.01 2.28 1.23
C ARG A 35 13.58 2.14 2.70
N HIS A 36 14.56 1.96 3.57
CA HIS A 36 14.39 2.16 5.02
C HIS A 36 13.79 3.55 5.33
N GLY A 37 13.12 3.67 6.48
CA GLY A 37 12.62 4.96 6.98
C GLY A 37 13.73 5.91 7.44
N ASP A 38 13.34 7.03 8.04
CA ASP A 38 14.29 7.99 8.59
C ASP A 38 15.16 7.35 9.68
N ARG A 39 16.45 7.68 9.64
CA ARG A 39 17.45 7.12 10.55
C ARG A 39 18.53 8.14 10.86
N ASN A 40 19.19 7.95 11.99
CA ASN A 40 20.39 8.68 12.34
C ASN A 40 21.49 8.45 11.29
N PRO A 41 22.42 9.42 11.14
CA PRO A 41 23.56 9.26 10.25
C PRO A 41 24.34 8.00 10.61
N ARG A 42 24.89 7.31 9.61
CA ARG A 42 25.68 6.09 9.83
C ARG A 42 27.09 6.41 10.33
N PHE A 43 27.60 7.56 9.93
CA PHE A 43 28.89 8.11 10.33
C PHE A 43 28.73 9.62 10.49
N SER A 44 29.52 10.21 11.37
CA SER A 44 29.58 11.66 11.57
C SER A 44 31.02 12.14 11.35
N TYR A 45 31.17 13.44 11.06
CA TYR A 45 32.47 14.06 10.82
C TYR A 45 33.10 14.54 12.14
N PRO A 46 34.44 14.75 12.19
CA PRO A 46 35.08 15.29 13.38
C PRO A 46 34.50 16.65 13.76
N ASN A 47 34.16 16.84 15.04
CA ASN A 47 33.55 18.06 15.59
C ASN A 47 32.11 18.35 15.14
N ASP A 48 31.34 17.35 14.74
CA ASP A 48 29.89 17.53 14.54
C ASP A 48 29.23 18.00 15.86
N PRO A 49 28.63 19.20 15.89
CA PRO A 49 28.01 19.74 17.10
C PRO A 49 26.80 18.92 17.56
N ASN A 50 26.25 18.06 16.69
CA ASN A 50 25.11 17.20 16.98
C ASN A 50 25.50 15.76 17.29
N LEU A 51 26.80 15.43 17.41
CA LEU A 51 27.25 14.05 17.63
C LEU A 51 26.56 13.39 18.83
N ASN A 52 26.48 14.10 19.95
CA ASN A 52 25.82 13.61 21.16
C ASN A 52 24.34 13.29 20.92
N LYS A 53 23.66 14.07 20.07
CA LYS A 53 22.26 13.83 19.69
C LYS A 53 22.13 12.54 18.88
N TRP A 54 23.02 12.29 17.93
CA TRP A 54 23.00 11.05 17.14
C TRP A 54 23.27 9.81 17.98
N LEU A 55 24.13 9.94 18.99
CA LEU A 55 24.48 8.83 19.88
C LEU A 55 23.35 8.44 20.86
N THR A 56 22.34 9.29 21.07
CA THR A 56 21.20 8.97 21.96
C THR A 56 20.46 7.69 21.55
N LEU A 57 20.23 7.52 20.24
CA LEU A 57 19.63 6.30 19.65
C LEU A 57 20.68 5.41 18.97
N GLY A 58 21.88 5.94 18.74
CA GLY A 58 22.96 5.29 18.01
C GLY A 58 23.03 5.70 16.54
N LEU A 59 24.22 5.55 15.96
CA LEU A 59 24.46 5.82 14.53
C LEU A 59 23.77 4.77 13.67
N GLY A 60 23.10 5.21 12.61
CA GLY A 60 22.36 4.34 11.69
C GLY A 60 21.04 3.79 12.24
N ALA A 61 20.68 4.09 13.50
CA ALA A 61 19.43 3.65 14.10
C ALA A 61 18.21 4.34 13.44
N VAL A 62 17.16 3.56 13.20
CA VAL A 62 15.87 4.09 12.71
C VAL A 62 15.24 4.93 13.82
N THR A 63 14.80 6.13 13.49
CA THR A 63 14.22 7.04 14.47
C THR A 63 12.81 6.60 14.84
N GLU A 64 12.44 6.69 16.11
CA GLU A 64 11.05 6.52 16.52
C GLU A 64 10.21 7.65 15.89
N ILE A 65 9.30 7.28 15.00
CA ILE A 65 8.43 8.26 14.36
C ILE A 65 7.30 8.57 15.33
N LYS A 66 7.42 9.68 16.07
CA LYS A 66 6.26 10.31 16.70
C LYS A 66 5.34 10.82 15.58
N ASN A 67 4.32 10.02 15.25
CA ASN A 67 3.19 10.31 14.36
C ASN A 67 3.48 10.44 12.85
N ILE A 68 3.60 9.29 12.18
CA ILE A 68 3.64 9.15 10.69
C ILE A 68 2.44 9.83 10.00
N PHE A 69 1.31 10.01 10.68
CA PHE A 69 0.11 10.62 10.10
C PHE A 69 0.03 12.15 10.23
N THR A 70 1.02 12.85 10.80
CA THR A 70 0.95 14.32 10.99
C THR A 70 1.97 15.13 10.21
N SER A 71 2.98 14.50 9.58
CA SER A 71 3.88 15.24 8.70
C SER A 71 3.22 15.45 7.35
N LYS A 72 2.57 16.61 7.20
CA LYS A 72 2.03 17.15 5.95
C LYS A 72 2.92 16.78 4.76
N ARG A 73 2.32 16.11 3.77
CA ARG A 73 2.80 16.20 2.38
C ARG A 73 2.85 17.69 2.03
N LYS A 74 4.05 18.21 1.78
CA LYS A 74 4.23 19.42 0.98
C LYS A 74 4.27 19.01 -0.49
#